data_AF-A0A813FG69-F1
#
_entry.id   AF-A0A813FG69-F1
#
_cell.length_a   1.000
_cell.length_b   1.000
_cell.length_c   1.000
_cell.angle_alpha   90.00
_cell.angle_beta   90.00
_cell.angle_gamma   90.00
#
_symmetry.space_group_name_H-M   'P 1'
#
loop_
_entity.id
_entity.type
_entity.pdbx_description
1 polymer ?
#
loop_
_entity_poly.entity_id
_entity_poly.type
_entity_poly.pdbx_seq_one_letter_code
_entity_poly.pdbx_strand_id
1 'polypeptide(L)'
;APLMRKQLAEKPFLTGLSGMLASALLEVLLSKGMEIMFQTILTVVGLIAVLSMGFPALMLACNNSTTLEVTFPMKEYVQIKPQVYCPLGPGFYSLGIRENLKQILGTRWLARLFLPVRGGVELRHGICPRAGVEGSVALRDRLRQVEEEGVKNEVRSCQELGFNPGPQVGVFGNVV
;
A
#
# COMPACT_ATOMS: atom_id res chain seq x y z
N ALA A 1 -32.49 -28.34 -23.30
CA ALA A 1 -32.27 -27.22 -24.26
C ALA A 1 -33.33 -27.05 -25.37
N PRO A 2 -34.00 -28.08 -25.94
CA PRO A 2 -34.86 -27.86 -27.13
C PRO A 2 -36.21 -27.19 -26.82
N LEU A 3 -36.75 -27.37 -25.60
CA LEU A 3 -38.04 -26.78 -25.19
C LEU A 3 -37.98 -25.26 -24.99
N MET A 4 -36.83 -24.74 -24.54
CA MET A 4 -36.61 -23.31 -24.31
C MET A 4 -36.44 -22.52 -25.63
N ARG A 5 -35.92 -23.17 -26.68
CA ARG A 5 -35.80 -22.56 -28.02
C ARG A 5 -37.16 -22.28 -28.67
N LYS A 6 -38.18 -23.10 -28.39
CA LYS A 6 -39.52 -22.92 -28.95
C LYS A 6 -40.24 -21.69 -28.37
N GLN A 7 -40.06 -21.40 -27.08
CA GLN A 7 -40.71 -20.24 -26.44
C GLN A 7 -40.07 -18.89 -26.83
N LEU A 8 -38.81 -18.87 -27.25
CA LEU A 8 -38.14 -17.66 -27.71
C LEU A 8 -38.52 -17.26 -29.14
N ALA A 9 -39.12 -18.16 -29.91
CA ALA A 9 -39.55 -17.88 -31.28
C ALA A 9 -40.88 -17.08 -31.35
N GLU A 10 -41.68 -17.05 -30.28
CA GLU A 10 -43.04 -16.49 -30.32
C GLU A 10 -43.16 -15.02 -29.90
N LYS A 11 -42.12 -14.41 -29.31
CA LYS A 11 -42.14 -12.98 -28.98
C LYS A 11 -41.23 -12.23 -29.96
N PRO A 12 -41.77 -11.44 -30.91
CA PRO A 12 -40.94 -10.62 -31.77
C PRO A 12 -40.20 -9.61 -30.89
N PHE A 13 -38.92 -9.84 -30.67
CA PHE A 13 -38.03 -8.84 -30.10
C PHE A 13 -38.13 -7.59 -30.99
N LEU A 14 -38.24 -6.43 -30.35
CA LEU A 14 -38.31 -5.09 -30.95
C LEU A 14 -37.57 -5.01 -32.29
N THR A 15 -38.28 -4.70 -33.37
CA THR A 15 -37.68 -4.51 -34.70
C THR A 15 -36.66 -3.37 -34.68
N GLY A 16 -35.42 -3.67 -35.05
CA GLY A 16 -34.32 -2.71 -35.13
C GLY A 16 -32.99 -3.24 -34.62
N LEU A 17 -31.97 -2.37 -34.59
CA LEU A 17 -30.62 -2.69 -34.11
C LEU A 17 -30.61 -3.25 -32.68
N SER A 18 -31.49 -2.74 -31.82
CA SER A 18 -31.63 -3.18 -30.43
C SER A 18 -32.11 -4.64 -30.32
N GLY A 19 -33.07 -5.06 -31.16
CA GLY A 19 -33.53 -6.45 -31.20
C GLY A 19 -32.48 -7.42 -31.73
N MET A 20 -31.70 -6.99 -32.73
CA MET A 20 -30.56 -7.78 -33.22
C MET A 20 -29.49 -7.97 -32.14
N LEU A 21 -29.11 -6.89 -31.44
CA LEU A 21 -28.16 -6.94 -30.32
C LEU A 21 -28.65 -7.84 -29.19
N ALA A 22 -29.92 -7.72 -28.79
CA ALA A 22 -30.50 -8.54 -27.73
C ALA A 22 -30.54 -10.03 -28.11
N SER A 23 -30.89 -10.36 -29.36
CA SER A 23 -30.93 -11.73 -29.85
C SER A 23 -29.53 -12.35 -29.89
N ALA A 24 -28.54 -11.61 -30.39
CA ALA A 24 -27.14 -12.04 -30.40
C ALA A 24 -26.59 -12.26 -28.99
N LEU A 25 -26.86 -11.35 -28.05
CA LEU A 25 -26.47 -11.50 -26.64
C LEU A 25 -27.12 -12.74 -26.01
N LEU A 26 -28.39 -13.00 -26.29
CA LEU A 26 -29.10 -14.16 -25.78
C LEU A 26 -28.50 -15.47 -26.34
N GLU A 27 -28.17 -15.50 -27.62
CA GLU A 27 -27.52 -16.67 -28.24
C GLU A 27 -26.15 -16.94 -27.63
N VAL A 28 -25.35 -15.89 -27.41
CA VAL A 28 -24.07 -15.98 -26.68
C VAL A 28 -24.30 -16.49 -25.26
N LEU A 29 -25.30 -15.97 -24.53
CA LEU A 29 -25.61 -16.40 -23.18
C LEU A 29 -26.08 -17.86 -23.12
N LEU A 30 -26.86 -18.33 -24.10
CA LEU A 30 -27.32 -19.72 -24.14
C LEU A 30 -26.20 -20.69 -24.53
N SER A 31 -25.29 -20.27 -25.42
CA SER A 31 -24.16 -21.09 -25.87
C SER A 31 -23.03 -21.14 -24.84
N LYS A 32 -22.72 -19.98 -24.23
CA LYS A 32 -21.53 -19.77 -23.40
C LYS A 32 -21.83 -19.36 -21.96
N GLY A 33 -23.10 -19.40 -21.54
CA GLY A 33 -23.52 -18.93 -20.22
C GLY A 33 -22.81 -19.63 -19.06
N MET A 34 -22.55 -20.93 -19.16
CA MET A 34 -21.80 -21.67 -18.13
C MET A 34 -20.35 -21.19 -18.02
N GLU A 35 -19.67 -20.98 -19.16
CA GLU A 35 -18.29 -20.46 -19.20
C GLU A 35 -18.22 -19.06 -18.58
N ILE A 36 -19.16 -18.18 -18.96
CA ILE A 36 -19.28 -16.82 -18.41
C ILE A 36 -19.56 -16.87 -16.90
N MET A 37 -20.45 -17.76 -16.43
CA MET A 37 -20.76 -17.92 -15.02
C MET A 37 -19.52 -18.33 -14.21
N PHE A 38 -18.79 -19.36 -14.64
CA PHE A 38 -17.56 -19.80 -13.97
C PHE A 38 -16.50 -18.70 -13.96
N GLN A 39 -16.28 -18.03 -15.10
CA GLN A 39 -15.34 -16.91 -15.18
C GLN A 39 -15.75 -15.78 -14.23
N THR A 40 -17.04 -15.46 -14.13
CA THR A 40 -17.56 -14.42 -13.23
C THR A 40 -17.29 -14.79 -11.77
N ILE A 41 -17.57 -16.04 -11.36
CA ILE A 41 -17.30 -16.52 -10.00
C ILE A 41 -15.82 -16.41 -9.68
N LEU A 42 -14.94 -16.90 -10.56
CA LEU A 42 -13.49 -16.82 -10.36
C LEU A 42 -13.00 -15.36 -10.31
N THR A 43 -13.58 -14.48 -11.12
CA THR A 43 -13.25 -13.05 -11.12
C THR A 43 -13.67 -12.38 -9.81
N VAL A 44 -14.85 -12.71 -9.28
CA VAL A 44 -15.32 -12.20 -7.99
C VAL A 44 -14.43 -12.68 -6.84
N VAL A 45 -14.07 -13.97 -6.82
CA VAL A 45 -13.15 -14.53 -5.82
C VAL A 45 -11.78 -13.85 -5.91
N GLY A 46 -11.25 -13.68 -7.12
CA GLY A 46 -10.00 -12.94 -7.35
C GLY A 46 -10.09 -11.49 -6.87
N LEU A 47 -11.20 -10.80 -7.14
CA LEU A 47 -11.43 -9.43 -6.68
C LEU A 47 -11.45 -9.35 -5.15
N ILE A 48 -12.14 -10.27 -4.46
CA ILE A 48 -12.18 -10.33 -3.00
C ILE A 48 -10.77 -10.54 -2.43
N ALA A 49 -10.00 -11.46 -3.01
CA ALA A 49 -8.62 -11.70 -2.59
C ALA A 49 -7.76 -10.43 -2.74
N VAL A 50 -7.80 -9.76 -3.89
CA VAL A 50 -7.06 -8.51 -4.14
C VAL A 50 -7.50 -7.40 -3.18
N LEU A 51 -8.80 -7.22 -2.95
CA LEU A 51 -9.31 -6.21 -2.02
C LEU A 51 -8.90 -6.50 -0.57
N SER A 52 -8.91 -7.76 -0.15
CA SER A 52 -8.50 -8.15 1.21
C SER A 52 -7.04 -7.81 1.50
N MET A 53 -6.17 -7.90 0.50
CA MET A 53 -4.76 -7.54 0.62
C MET A 53 -4.52 -6.04 0.46
N GLY A 54 -5.28 -5.35 -0.41
CA GLY A 54 -5.11 -3.93 -0.66
C GLY A 54 -5.73 -3.01 0.41
N PHE A 55 -6.81 -3.45 1.05
CA PHE A 55 -7.56 -2.62 2.00
C PHE A 55 -6.75 -2.21 3.25
N PRO A 56 -5.98 -3.09 3.90
CA PRO A 56 -5.14 -2.69 5.04
C PRO A 56 -4.08 -1.63 4.65
N ALA A 57 -3.46 -1.78 3.47
CA ALA A 57 -2.50 -0.81 2.97
C ALA A 57 -3.17 0.56 2.70
N LEU A 58 -4.39 0.56 2.16
CA LEU A 58 -5.17 1.77 1.94
C LEU A 58 -5.55 2.44 3.27
N MET A 59 -5.97 1.66 4.27
CA MET A 59 -6.30 2.16 5.60
C MET A 59 -5.10 2.84 6.26
N LEU A 60 -3.91 2.25 6.19
CA LEU A 60 -2.67 2.86 6.68
C LEU A 60 -2.36 4.18 5.97
N ALA A 61 -2.53 4.23 4.64
CA ALA A 61 -2.30 5.42 3.84
C ALA A 61 -3.24 6.57 4.20
N CYS A 62 -4.52 6.27 4.41
CA CYS A 62 -5.57 7.22 4.77
C CYS A 62 -5.39 7.74 6.20
N ASN A 63 -5.00 6.88 7.13
CA ASN A 63 -4.69 7.26 8.51
C ASN A 63 -3.31 7.89 8.66
N ASN A 64 -2.55 7.97 7.56
CA ASN A 64 -1.24 8.57 7.51
C ASN A 64 -0.27 7.99 8.57
N SER A 65 -0.31 6.66 8.70
CA SER A 65 0.52 5.92 9.62
C SER A 65 1.25 4.79 8.90
N THR A 66 2.45 4.48 9.37
CA THR A 66 3.23 3.37 8.82
C THR A 66 2.94 2.08 9.57
N THR A 67 3.14 0.94 8.91
CA THR A 67 3.06 -0.38 9.56
C THR A 67 3.95 -0.46 10.81
N LEU A 68 5.10 0.24 10.76
CA LEU A 68 6.07 0.28 11.83
C LEU A 68 5.53 1.04 13.05
N GLU A 69 4.95 2.22 12.83
CA GLU A 69 4.30 3.00 13.90
C GLU A 69 3.16 2.22 14.58
N VAL A 70 2.33 1.51 13.81
CA VAL A 70 1.20 0.72 14.34
C VAL A 70 1.68 -0.50 15.13
N THR A 71 2.71 -1.20 14.64
CA THR A 71 3.18 -2.46 15.25
C THR A 71 4.10 -2.19 16.46
N PHE A 72 4.87 -1.10 16.41
CA PHE A 72 5.91 -0.80 17.37
C PHE A 72 5.88 0.69 17.79
N PRO A 73 4.80 1.14 18.44
CA PRO A 73 4.69 2.52 18.87
C PRO A 73 5.86 2.91 19.79
N MET A 74 6.53 4.02 19.47
CA MET A 74 7.65 4.59 20.23
C MET A 74 8.88 3.68 20.40
N LYS A 75 9.04 2.63 19.60
CA LYS A 75 10.24 1.77 19.64
C LYS A 75 11.33 2.18 18.65
N GLU A 76 11.08 3.21 17.85
CA GLU A 76 12.09 3.76 16.96
C GLU A 76 12.89 4.87 17.63
N TYR A 77 14.19 4.82 17.44
CA TYR A 77 15.11 5.79 17.99
C TYR A 77 16.07 6.24 16.91
N VAL A 78 16.30 7.55 16.85
CA VAL A 78 17.36 8.14 16.04
C VAL A 78 18.53 8.46 16.94
N GLN A 79 19.70 7.97 16.56
CA GLN A 79 20.93 8.34 17.23
C GLN A 79 21.35 9.73 16.75
N ILE A 80 21.30 10.70 17.67
CA ILE A 80 21.67 12.10 17.40
C ILE A 80 23.19 12.30 17.61
N LYS A 81 23.70 11.74 18.70
CA LYS A 81 25.12 11.75 19.11
C LYS A 81 25.49 10.35 19.62
N PRO A 82 26.78 10.01 19.76
CA PRO A 82 27.18 8.77 20.43
C PRO A 82 26.48 8.66 21.80
N GLN A 83 25.79 7.54 22.06
CA GLN A 83 25.04 7.28 23.30
C GLN A 83 23.81 8.20 23.57
N VAL A 84 23.42 9.04 22.62
CA VAL A 84 22.22 9.89 22.71
C VAL A 84 21.19 9.46 21.69
N TYR A 85 20.12 8.86 22.19
CA TYR A 85 19.02 8.34 21.38
C TYR A 85 17.77 9.20 21.59
N CYS A 86 17.17 9.66 20.50
CA CYS A 86 15.90 10.36 20.52
C CYS A 86 14.78 9.41 20.09
N PRO A 87 13.77 9.15 20.93
CA PRO A 87 12.60 8.40 20.49
C PRO A 87 11.86 9.17 19.41
N LEU A 88 11.36 8.45 18.40
CA LEU A 88 10.46 9.00 17.40
C LEU A 88 9.01 8.81 17.86
N GLY A 89 8.27 9.91 17.86
CA GLY A 89 6.85 9.90 18.21
C GLY A 89 5.97 9.41 17.05
N PRO A 90 4.70 9.05 17.34
CA PRO A 90 3.71 8.77 16.30
C PRO A 90 3.52 9.98 15.39
N GLY A 91 3.40 9.75 14.08
CA GLY A 91 3.25 10.81 13.09
C GLY A 91 4.59 11.40 12.61
N PHE A 92 5.73 10.86 13.03
CA PHE A 92 7.03 11.29 12.52
C PHE A 92 7.15 11.11 11.00
N TYR A 93 6.55 10.07 10.44
CA TYR A 93 6.51 9.79 9.00
C TYR A 93 5.23 10.30 8.31
N SER A 94 4.45 11.14 9.00
CA SER A 94 3.23 11.74 8.47
C SER A 94 3.54 12.51 7.18
N LEU A 95 2.88 12.12 6.09
CA LEU A 95 2.88 12.80 4.80
C LEU A 95 1.43 13.13 4.39
N GLY A 96 1.24 13.87 3.30
CA GLY A 96 -0.10 14.04 2.75
C GLY A 96 -0.66 12.71 2.24
N ILE A 97 -1.96 12.45 2.44
CA ILE A 97 -2.68 11.25 1.96
C ILE A 97 -2.38 10.98 0.47
N ARG A 98 -2.34 12.05 -0.34
CA ARG A 98 -2.00 11.95 -1.77
C ARG A 98 -0.61 11.38 -2.02
N GLU A 99 0.38 11.75 -1.22
CA GLU A 99 1.75 11.24 -1.36
C GLU A 99 1.83 9.79 -0.88
N ASN A 100 1.14 9.43 0.20
CA ASN A 100 1.05 8.05 0.68
C ASN A 100 0.43 7.13 -0.40
N LEU A 101 -0.69 7.53 -0.98
CA LEU A 101 -1.33 6.79 -2.07
C LEU A 101 -0.41 6.64 -3.28
N LYS A 102 0.33 7.70 -3.62
CA LYS A 102 1.30 7.67 -4.72
C LYS A 102 2.49 6.77 -4.42
N GLN A 103 2.94 6.66 -3.17
CA GLN A 103 4.02 5.73 -2.79
C GLN A 103 3.56 4.27 -2.91
N ILE A 104 2.34 3.95 -2.45
CA ILE A 104 1.79 2.58 -2.52
C ILE A 104 1.46 2.19 -3.96
N LEU A 105 0.76 3.06 -4.67
CA LEU A 105 0.30 2.78 -6.03
C LEU A 105 1.38 3.09 -7.09
N GLY A 106 2.52 3.66 -6.69
CA GLY A 106 3.59 4.04 -7.60
C GLY A 106 3.23 5.18 -8.56
N THR A 107 4.18 5.47 -9.45
CA THR A 107 3.99 6.49 -10.48
C THR A 107 3.03 5.97 -11.56
N ARG A 108 2.18 6.86 -12.11
CA ARG A 108 1.20 6.57 -13.17
C ARG A 108 0.13 5.54 -12.79
N TRP A 109 -0.23 5.42 -11.51
CA TRP A 109 -1.26 4.47 -11.07
C TRP A 109 -2.60 4.63 -11.81
N LEU A 110 -3.01 5.87 -12.12
CA LEU A 110 -4.22 6.13 -12.90
C LEU A 110 -4.17 5.51 -14.29
N ALA A 111 -3.02 5.55 -14.97
CA ALA A 111 -2.87 4.96 -16.30
C ALA A 111 -3.05 3.43 -16.26
N ARG A 112 -2.70 2.78 -15.14
CA ARG A 112 -2.88 1.33 -14.96
C ARG A 112 -4.33 0.90 -14.83
N LEU A 113 -5.24 1.82 -14.52
CA LEU A 113 -6.68 1.51 -14.46
C LEU A 113 -7.28 1.34 -15.86
N PHE A 114 -6.70 2.01 -16.85
CA PHE A 114 -7.23 2.03 -18.22
C PHE A 114 -6.37 1.22 -19.21
N LEU A 115 -5.09 1.06 -18.93
CA LEU A 115 -4.12 0.44 -19.83
C LEU A 115 -3.31 -0.63 -19.09
N PRO A 116 -2.97 -1.76 -19.75
CA PRO A 116 -2.11 -2.80 -19.19
C PRO A 116 -0.62 -2.39 -19.21
N VAL A 117 -0.31 -1.22 -18.65
CA VAL A 117 1.06 -0.70 -18.52
C VAL A 117 1.69 -1.19 -17.22
N ARG A 118 2.94 -1.66 -17.32
CA ARG A 118 3.74 -1.99 -16.14
C ARG A 118 3.98 -0.73 -15.31
N GLY A 119 3.63 -0.79 -14.03
CA GLY A 119 3.98 0.25 -13.06
C GLY A 119 5.29 -0.07 -12.35
N GLY A 120 6.02 0.97 -11.94
CA GLY A 120 7.12 0.85 -10.99
C GLY A 120 6.68 1.31 -9.61
N VAL A 121 6.91 0.47 -8.60
CA VAL A 121 6.76 0.86 -7.18
C VAL A 121 8.15 0.97 -6.60
N GLU A 122 8.47 2.13 -6.03
CA GLU A 122 9.77 2.36 -5.43
C GLU A 122 9.79 1.77 -4.01
N LEU A 123 10.41 0.60 -3.89
CA LEU A 123 10.51 -0.16 -2.62
C LEU A 123 11.23 0.61 -1.50
N ARG A 124 12.00 1.64 -1.86
CA ARG A 124 12.74 2.47 -0.91
C ARG A 124 11.85 3.03 0.19
N HIS A 125 10.61 3.40 -0.11
CA HIS A 125 9.68 3.95 0.88
C HIS A 125 9.27 2.95 1.96
N GLY A 126 9.29 1.64 1.66
CA GLY A 126 8.99 0.58 2.63
C GLY A 126 10.19 0.21 3.52
N ILE A 127 11.41 0.54 3.08
CA ILE A 127 12.66 0.19 3.80
C ILE A 127 13.22 1.40 4.55
N CYS A 128 13.14 2.57 3.93
CA CYS A 128 13.65 3.84 4.44
C CYS A 128 12.56 4.91 4.25
N PRO A 129 11.52 4.92 5.11
CA PRO A 129 10.47 5.91 5.02
C PRO A 129 11.05 7.31 5.20
N ARG A 130 10.52 8.27 4.45
CA ARG A 130 10.93 9.67 4.54
C ARG A 130 10.22 10.31 5.72
N ALA A 131 10.97 11.01 6.57
CA ALA A 131 10.39 11.82 7.63
C ALA A 131 9.43 12.88 7.06
N GLY A 132 8.31 13.08 7.75
CA GLY A 132 7.38 14.17 7.47
C GLY A 132 8.01 15.53 7.72
N VAL A 133 7.33 16.60 7.28
CA VAL A 133 7.79 17.97 7.54
C VAL A 133 7.81 18.24 9.04
N GLU A 134 6.73 17.87 9.74
CA GLU A 134 6.61 18.01 11.19
C GLU A 134 7.65 17.18 11.94
N GLY A 135 7.82 15.91 11.57
CA GLY A 135 8.85 15.04 12.16
C GLY A 135 10.26 15.60 11.95
N SER A 136 10.55 16.13 10.76
CA SER A 136 11.85 16.76 10.46
C SER A 136 12.10 18.02 11.29
N VAL A 137 11.07 18.84 11.52
CA VAL A 137 11.16 20.03 12.37
C VAL A 137 11.38 19.62 13.83
N ALA A 138 10.58 18.69 14.35
CA ALA A 138 10.72 18.17 15.72
C ALA A 138 12.12 17.60 15.98
N LEU A 139 12.70 16.87 15.01
CA LEU A 139 14.05 16.32 15.13
C LEU A 139 15.12 17.44 15.16
N ARG A 140 14.96 18.49 14.34
CA ARG A 140 15.87 19.64 14.33
C ARG A 140 15.78 20.45 15.62
N ASP A 141 14.59 20.67 16.14
CA ASP A 141 14.40 21.36 17.42
C ASP A 141 15.04 20.57 18.55
N ARG A 142 14.90 19.24 18.51
CA ARG A 142 15.54 18.36 19.49
C ARG A 142 17.07 18.35 19.37
N LEU A 143 17.60 18.38 18.14
CA LEU A 143 19.03 18.53 17.90
C LEU A 143 19.57 19.84 18.52
N ARG A 144 18.90 20.97 18.24
CA ARG A 144 19.27 22.27 18.80
C ARG A 144 19.22 22.27 20.33
N GLN A 145 18.16 21.70 20.91
CA GLN A 145 18.05 21.59 22.37
C GLN A 145 19.22 20.79 22.98
N VAL A 146 19.64 19.70 22.34
CA VAL A 146 20.79 18.89 22.80
C VAL A 146 22.13 19.62 22.60
N GLU A 147 22.21 20.57 21.69
CA GLU A 147 23.39 21.44 21.51
C GLU A 147 23.44 22.55 22.56
N GLU A 148 22.32 23.18 22.87
CA GLU A 148 22.23 24.31 23.81
C GLU A 148 22.21 23.88 25.28
N GLU A 149 21.37 22.90 25.64
CA GLU A 149 21.17 22.46 27.02
C GLU A 149 22.08 21.29 27.42
N GLY A 150 22.73 20.66 26.44
CA GLY A 150 23.46 19.40 26.63
C GLY A 150 22.53 18.19 26.79
N VAL A 151 23.12 17.04 27.10
CA VAL A 151 22.37 15.78 27.25
C VAL A 151 21.92 15.64 28.69
N LYS A 152 20.60 15.69 28.93
CA LYS A 152 20.03 15.53 30.28
C LYS A 152 20.05 14.09 30.78
N ASN A 153 19.88 13.12 29.87
CA ASN A 153 19.88 11.69 30.18
C ASN A 153 20.68 10.95 29.11
N GLU A 154 21.83 10.41 29.51
CA GLU A 154 22.63 9.51 28.67
C GLU A 154 22.25 8.06 28.96
N VAL A 155 22.22 7.25 27.90
CA VAL A 155 21.92 5.83 27.99
C VAL A 155 23.22 5.07 27.74
N ARG A 156 23.61 4.20 28.66
CA ARG A 156 24.92 3.52 28.60
C ARG A 156 24.96 2.45 27.51
N SER A 157 23.82 1.87 27.16
CA SER A 157 23.73 0.87 26.10
C SER A 157 22.34 0.82 25.45
N CYS A 158 22.27 0.40 24.18
CA CYS A 158 21.01 0.17 23.48
C CYS A 158 20.11 -0.88 24.18
N GLN A 159 20.70 -1.77 24.98
CA GLN A 159 19.98 -2.78 25.76
C GLN A 159 19.12 -2.15 26.85
N GLU A 160 19.53 -1.03 27.44
CA GLU A 160 18.73 -0.29 28.44
C GLU A 160 17.44 0.26 27.84
N LEU A 161 17.44 0.54 26.53
CA LEU A 161 16.26 0.98 25.80
C LEU A 161 15.46 -0.20 25.21
N GLY A 162 15.92 -1.44 25.42
CA GLY A 162 15.21 -2.65 25.01
C GLY A 162 15.38 -3.03 23.54
N PHE A 163 16.38 -2.51 22.84
CA PHE A 163 16.67 -2.89 21.44
C PHE A 163 18.08 -3.43 21.25
N ASN A 164 18.17 -4.44 20.40
CA ASN A 164 19.43 -5.01 19.93
C ASN A 164 19.95 -4.12 18.80
N PRO A 165 21.15 -3.50 18.93
CA PRO A 165 21.71 -2.60 17.89
C PRO A 165 22.03 -3.30 16.56
N GLY A 166 21.75 -4.60 16.46
CA GLY A 166 22.12 -5.43 15.33
C GLY A 166 23.62 -5.76 15.36
N PRO A 167 24.09 -6.61 14.43
CA PRO A 167 25.52 -6.82 14.26
C PRO A 167 26.17 -5.48 13.92
N GLN A 168 27.27 -5.14 14.61
CA GLN A 168 28.07 -3.98 14.22
C GLN A 168 28.40 -4.16 12.74
N VAL A 169 28.08 -3.16 11.91
CA VAL A 169 28.54 -3.11 10.53
C VAL A 169 30.05 -2.99 10.65
N GLY A 170 30.72 -4.15 10.68
CA GLY A 170 32.16 -4.23 10.68
C GLY A 170 32.63 -3.36 9.54
N VAL A 171 33.50 -2.41 9.85
CA VAL A 171 34.27 -1.65 8.88
C VAL A 171 34.64 -2.65 7.79
N PHE A 172 34.03 -2.53 6.60
CA PHE A 172 34.47 -3.26 5.43
C PHE A 172 35.91 -2.81 5.24
N GLY A 173 36.83 -3.57 5.82
CA GLY A 173 38.25 -3.35 5.68
C GLY A 173 38.50 -3.26 4.19
N ASN A 174 39.20 -2.20 3.79
CA ASN A 174 39.80 -2.10 2.47
C ASN A 174 40.55 -3.40 2.20
N VAL A 175 39.93 -4.32 1.46
CA VAL A 175 40.65 -5.38 0.77
C VAL A 175 41.28 -4.68 -0.42
N VAL A 176 42.50 -4.20 -0.18
CA VAL A 176 43.47 -3.84 -1.23
C VAL A 176 43.93 -5.14 -1.88
#